data_AF-A0A7S2AFT6-F1
#
_entry.id   AF-A0A7S2AFT6-F1
#
_cell.length_a   1.000
_cell.length_b   1.000
_cell.length_c   1.000
_cell.angle_alpha   90.00
_cell.angle_beta   90.00
_cell.angle_gamma   90.00
#
_symmetry.space_group_name_H-M   'P 1'
#
loop_
_entity.id
_entity.type
_entity.pdbx_description
1 polymer ?
#
loop_
_entity_poly.entity_id
_entity_poly.type
_entity_poly.pdbx_seq_one_letter_code
_entity_poly.pdbx_strand_id
1 'polypeptide(L)'
;RIFAVGDCQYGAVVSKSSRQRSGSSDPLDNFAIPPVPKTALAAVAWSRLACRNILALHSGWPLEAGGWPSEAGIIAVSLGPDDGVVCWKVKCVRDSGEVVFCGEPAAEMKRRLTWPAEREWLVDPTKWLATFQEGIPAGRLLSEQGRSALRLSSRAW
;
A
#
# COMPACT_ATOMS: atom_id res chain seq x y z
N ARG A 1 -20.44 17.12 3.63
CA ARG A 1 -19.27 16.70 2.82
C ARG A 1 -19.11 15.20 2.99
N ILE A 2 -18.64 14.48 1.97
CA ILE A 2 -18.52 13.01 1.99
C ILE A 2 -17.03 12.65 1.95
N PHE A 3 -16.60 11.72 2.82
CA PHE A 3 -15.27 11.12 2.81
C PHE A 3 -15.42 9.63 2.52
N ALA A 4 -14.59 9.09 1.63
CA ALA A 4 -14.58 7.67 1.26
C ALA A 4 -13.16 7.11 1.40
N VAL A 5 -13.03 5.90 1.95
CA VAL A 5 -11.74 5.31 2.31
C VAL A 5 -11.75 3.80 2.03
N GLY A 6 -10.64 3.27 1.52
CA GLY A 6 -10.44 1.84 1.27
C GLY A 6 -11.08 1.41 -0.05
N ASP A 7 -11.74 0.25 -0.06
CA ASP A 7 -12.24 -0.35 -1.30
C ASP A 7 -13.32 0.47 -2.00
N CYS A 8 -14.06 1.29 -1.26
CA CYS A 8 -15.07 2.19 -1.80
C CYS A 8 -14.49 3.44 -2.47
N GLN A 9 -13.18 3.69 -2.38
CA GLN A 9 -12.53 4.78 -3.07
C GLN A 9 -12.30 4.43 -4.54
N TYR A 10 -12.80 5.29 -5.43
CA TYR A 10 -12.87 5.08 -6.89
C TYR A 10 -11.53 5.32 -7.64
N GLY A 11 -10.41 5.48 -6.94
CA GLY A 11 -9.12 5.88 -7.54
C GLY A 11 -8.29 4.75 -8.20
N ALA A 12 -8.67 3.49 -8.06
CA ALA A 12 -7.78 2.35 -8.42
C ALA A 12 -7.83 1.91 -9.89
N VAL A 13 -8.74 2.45 -10.71
CA VAL A 13 -8.90 2.00 -12.11
C VAL A 13 -8.45 3.10 -13.06
N VAL A 14 -7.17 3.09 -13.44
CA VAL A 14 -6.75 3.80 -14.65
C VAL A 14 -7.27 2.99 -15.83
N SER A 15 -8.30 3.50 -16.50
CA SER A 15 -8.72 2.98 -17.80
C SER A 15 -7.62 3.27 -18.81
N LYS A 16 -6.64 2.37 -18.96
CA LYS A 16 -5.70 2.39 -20.11
C LYS A 16 -6.40 2.13 -21.45
N SER A 17 -7.72 1.95 -21.43
CA SER A 17 -8.59 1.71 -22.58
C SER A 17 -9.28 2.96 -23.13
N SER A 18 -9.09 4.17 -22.58
CA SER A 18 -9.47 5.41 -23.27
C SER A 18 -8.46 5.75 -24.37
N ARG A 19 -8.37 4.86 -25.37
CA ARG A 19 -8.09 5.27 -26.75
C ARG A 19 -9.03 6.45 -27.02
N GLN A 20 -8.47 7.65 -27.13
CA GLN A 20 -9.13 8.91 -27.54
C GLN A 20 -10.54 8.69 -28.12
N ARG A 21 -11.56 8.68 -27.26
CA ARG A 21 -12.91 9.00 -27.71
C ARG A 21 -13.03 10.50 -27.52
N SER A 22 -12.76 11.20 -28.61
CA SER A 22 -13.02 12.62 -28.77
C SER A 22 -14.37 13.00 -28.16
N GLY A 23 -14.36 13.80 -27.09
CA GLY A 23 -15.52 14.58 -26.68
C GLY A 23 -16.11 14.33 -25.29
N SER A 24 -15.67 13.33 -24.51
CA SER A 24 -16.06 13.23 -23.10
C SER A 24 -14.86 13.40 -22.19
N SER A 25 -14.86 14.44 -21.36
CA SER A 25 -13.95 14.56 -20.23
C SER A 25 -14.26 13.41 -19.26
N ASP A 26 -13.52 12.30 -19.38
CA ASP A 26 -13.63 11.21 -18.42
C ASP A 26 -13.19 11.78 -17.06
N PRO A 27 -14.05 11.78 -16.02
CA PRO A 27 -13.63 12.22 -14.69
C PRO A 27 -12.42 11.41 -14.17
N LEU A 28 -12.13 10.25 -14.77
CA LEU A 28 -10.96 9.43 -14.50
C LEU A 28 -9.62 10.03 -15.00
N ASP A 29 -9.64 10.91 -16.00
CA ASP A 29 -8.41 11.49 -16.57
C ASP A 29 -7.75 12.53 -15.64
N ASN A 30 -8.46 13.00 -14.61
CA ASN A 30 -8.05 14.11 -13.75
C ASN A 30 -7.92 13.76 -12.27
N PHE A 31 -7.87 12.48 -11.88
CA PHE A 31 -7.65 12.16 -10.47
C PHE A 31 -6.26 12.59 -10.02
N ALA A 32 -6.22 13.51 -9.06
CA ALA A 32 -4.97 13.98 -8.44
C ALA A 32 -4.25 12.87 -7.64
N ILE A 33 -4.95 11.80 -7.28
CA ILE A 33 -4.40 10.68 -6.51
C ILE A 33 -4.27 9.47 -7.45
N PRO A 34 -3.06 8.95 -7.68
CA PRO A 34 -2.85 7.79 -8.54
C PRO A 34 -3.50 6.53 -7.94
N PRO A 35 -3.74 5.49 -8.75
CA PRO A 35 -4.31 4.23 -8.27
C PRO A 35 -3.39 3.59 -7.24
N VAL A 36 -3.78 3.67 -5.96
CA VAL A 36 -3.09 2.94 -4.89
C VAL A 36 -3.57 1.50 -4.84
N PRO A 37 -2.71 0.55 -4.46
CA PRO A 37 -3.15 -0.74 -3.98
C PRO A 37 -4.09 -0.53 -2.81
N LYS A 38 -5.29 -1.13 -2.90
CA LYS A 38 -6.29 -1.08 -1.84
C LYS A 38 -5.93 -2.06 -0.72
N THR A 39 -4.80 -1.81 -0.08
CA THR A 39 -4.38 -2.60 1.09
C THR A 39 -5.05 -2.06 2.34
N ALA A 40 -5.18 -2.92 3.35
CA ALA A 40 -5.67 -2.50 4.65
C ALA A 40 -4.82 -1.38 5.26
N LEU A 41 -3.48 -1.42 5.11
CA LEU A 41 -2.59 -0.34 5.55
C LEU A 41 -2.83 0.99 4.82
N ALA A 42 -3.11 0.94 3.51
CA ALA A 42 -3.50 2.13 2.75
C ALA A 42 -4.84 2.71 3.26
N ALA A 43 -5.84 1.85 3.43
CA ALA A 43 -7.17 2.23 3.92
C ALA A 43 -7.07 2.89 5.30
N VAL A 44 -6.23 2.36 6.17
CA VAL A 44 -5.95 2.92 7.49
C VAL A 44 -5.40 4.34 7.43
N ALA A 45 -4.37 4.56 6.60
CA ALA A 45 -3.71 5.85 6.52
C ALA A 45 -4.70 6.92 6.02
N TRP A 46 -5.53 6.55 5.06
CA TRP A 46 -6.61 7.41 4.57
C TRP A 46 -7.76 7.59 5.57
N SER A 47 -8.09 6.58 6.38
CA SER A 47 -9.08 6.71 7.46
C SER A 47 -8.64 7.77 8.46
N ARG A 48 -7.35 7.78 8.84
CA ARG A 48 -6.79 8.80 9.73
C ARG A 48 -6.87 10.19 9.14
N LEU A 49 -6.49 10.34 7.87
CA LEU A 49 -6.60 11.61 7.15
C LEU A 49 -8.06 12.08 7.07
N ALA A 50 -9.00 11.19 6.75
CA ALA A 50 -10.42 11.50 6.70
C ALA A 50 -10.92 11.98 8.07
N CYS A 51 -10.58 11.30 9.16
CA CYS A 51 -10.92 11.73 10.52
C CYS A 51 -10.35 13.12 10.85
N ARG A 52 -9.07 13.39 10.54
CA ARG A 52 -8.47 14.72 10.72
C ARG A 52 -9.21 15.80 9.93
N ASN A 53 -9.58 15.51 8.69
CA ASN A 53 -10.29 16.44 7.82
C ASN A 53 -11.75 16.67 8.24
N ILE A 54 -12.41 15.67 8.84
CA ILE A 54 -13.74 15.85 9.46
C ILE A 54 -13.64 16.82 10.63
N LEU A 55 -12.64 16.63 11.51
CA LEU A 55 -12.41 17.54 12.64
C LEU A 55 -12.05 18.96 12.17
N ALA A 56 -11.12 19.08 11.21
CA ALA A 56 -10.74 20.36 10.63
C ALA A 56 -11.94 21.09 10.02
N LEU A 57 -12.83 20.36 9.34
CA LEU A 57 -14.06 20.91 8.80
C LEU A 57 -14.98 21.48 9.90
N HIS A 58 -15.15 20.76 11.00
CA HIS A 58 -15.95 21.23 12.14
C HIS A 58 -15.33 22.44 12.83
N SER A 59 -14.00 22.55 12.84
CA SER A 59 -13.26 23.65 13.45
C SER A 59 -12.98 24.83 12.52
N GLY A 60 -13.42 24.78 11.25
CA GLY A 60 -13.12 25.81 10.26
C GLY A 60 -11.64 25.90 9.85
N TRP A 61 -10.87 24.84 10.07
CA TRP A 61 -9.46 24.76 9.72
C TRP A 61 -9.25 24.30 8.27
N PRO A 62 -8.10 24.62 7.65
CA PRO A 62 -7.74 24.11 6.34
C PRO A 62 -7.74 22.57 6.30
N LEU A 63 -8.19 22.01 5.18
CA LEU A 63 -8.13 20.57 4.96
C LEU A 63 -6.73 20.14 4.51
N GLU A 64 -6.30 18.98 4.98
CA GLU A 64 -5.07 18.32 4.55
C GLU A 64 -5.32 17.54 3.24
N ALA A 65 -4.44 17.75 2.26
CA ALA A 65 -4.53 17.07 0.97
C ALA A 65 -4.14 15.58 1.10
N GLY A 66 -4.87 14.72 0.41
CA GLY A 66 -4.52 13.30 0.30
C GLY A 66 -3.40 13.04 -0.69
N GLY A 67 -2.55 12.06 -0.38
CA GLY A 67 -1.49 11.57 -1.26
C GLY A 67 -1.38 10.05 -1.22
N TRP A 68 -0.33 9.53 -1.87
CA TRP A 68 0.04 8.11 -1.79
C TRP A 68 0.46 7.76 -0.36
N PRO A 69 -0.25 6.87 0.35
CA PRO A 69 0.18 6.44 1.67
C PRO A 69 1.51 5.70 1.55
N SER A 70 2.50 6.05 2.37
CA SER A 70 3.78 5.35 2.40
C SER A 70 3.62 3.84 2.65
N GLU A 71 2.58 3.50 3.41
CA GLU A 71 2.19 2.18 3.84
C GLU A 71 1.39 1.40 2.78
N ALA A 72 0.84 2.10 1.77
CA ALA A 72 0.15 1.46 0.63
C ALA A 72 1.11 0.60 -0.20
N GLY A 73 2.41 0.89 -0.11
CA GLY A 73 3.46 0.15 -0.79
C GLY A 73 3.94 -1.11 -0.06
N ILE A 74 3.29 -1.51 1.05
CA ILE A 74 3.62 -2.73 1.79
C ILE A 74 2.74 -3.86 1.28
N ILE A 75 3.36 -4.90 0.72
CA ILE A 75 2.69 -6.08 0.17
C ILE A 75 3.38 -7.32 0.73
N ALA A 76 2.63 -8.19 1.41
CA ALA A 76 3.12 -9.47 1.91
C ALA A 76 2.32 -10.60 1.27
N VAL A 77 3.01 -11.52 0.59
CA VAL A 77 2.43 -12.68 -0.09
C VAL A 77 3.13 -13.93 0.45
N SER A 78 2.36 -14.99 0.69
CA SER A 78 2.86 -16.30 1.09
C SER A 78 2.29 -17.34 0.15
N LEU A 79 3.15 -18.25 -0.33
CA LEU A 79 2.81 -19.40 -1.18
C LEU A 79 2.73 -20.71 -0.39
N GLY A 80 2.99 -20.64 0.91
CA GLY A 80 3.03 -21.77 1.84
C GLY A 80 3.64 -21.37 3.18
N PRO A 81 3.82 -22.32 4.10
CA PRO A 81 4.41 -22.04 5.42
C PRO A 81 5.85 -21.52 5.33
N ASP A 82 6.58 -21.90 4.27
CA ASP A 82 8.03 -21.68 4.14
C ASP A 82 8.41 -20.86 2.89
N ASP A 83 7.42 -20.31 2.18
CA ASP A 83 7.68 -19.51 0.98
C ASP A 83 6.75 -18.31 0.86
N GLY A 84 7.30 -17.21 0.36
CA GLY A 84 6.64 -15.93 0.24
C GLY A 84 7.55 -14.80 -0.23
N VAL A 85 6.95 -13.63 -0.38
CA VAL A 85 7.65 -12.39 -0.68
C VAL A 85 7.02 -11.22 0.07
N VAL A 86 7.86 -10.33 0.59
CA VAL A 86 7.42 -9.06 1.18
C VAL A 86 8.07 -7.93 0.42
N CYS A 87 7.24 -7.06 -0.16
CA CYS A 87 7.66 -5.85 -0.85
C CYS A 87 7.31 -4.62 -0.01
N TRP A 88 8.15 -3.59 -0.11
CA TRP A 88 7.93 -2.29 0.50
C TRP A 88 8.13 -1.17 -0.53
N LYS A 89 7.61 0.03 -0.23
CA LYS A 89 7.68 1.24 -1.07
C LYS A 89 7.13 1.04 -2.49
N VAL A 90 6.27 0.05 -2.69
CA VAL A 90 5.59 -0.18 -3.98
C VAL A 90 4.75 1.06 -4.30
N LYS A 91 4.88 1.56 -5.53
CA LYS A 91 4.14 2.70 -6.09
C LYS A 91 3.26 2.23 -7.26
N CYS A 92 2.51 3.14 -7.87
CA CYS A 92 1.73 2.86 -9.08
C CYS A 92 2.57 2.64 -10.35
N VAL A 93 3.90 2.79 -10.25
CA VAL A 93 4.83 2.61 -11.36
C VAL A 93 5.27 1.16 -11.41
N ARG A 94 5.34 0.59 -12.61
CA ARG A 94 5.86 -0.77 -12.83
C ARG A 94 7.29 -0.88 -12.26
N ASP A 95 7.61 -2.03 -11.68
CA ASP A 95 8.93 -2.35 -11.12
C ASP A 95 9.39 -1.37 -10.01
N SER A 96 8.42 -0.74 -9.33
CA SER A 96 8.67 0.10 -8.15
C SER A 96 8.62 -0.70 -6.86
N GLY A 97 9.28 -0.17 -5.84
CA GLY A 97 9.41 -0.80 -4.54
C GLY A 97 10.65 -1.67 -4.43
N GLU A 98 10.76 -2.32 -3.28
CA GLU A 98 11.93 -3.10 -2.87
C GLU A 98 11.44 -4.41 -2.24
N VAL A 99 12.08 -5.52 -2.56
CA VAL A 99 11.83 -6.79 -1.87
C VAL A 99 12.63 -6.82 -0.58
N VAL A 100 11.94 -6.91 0.55
CA VAL A 100 12.51 -6.88 1.90
C VAL A 100 12.71 -8.29 2.45
N PHE A 101 11.82 -9.24 2.13
CA PHE A 101 11.94 -10.65 2.48
C PHE A 101 11.55 -11.57 1.33
N CYS A 102 12.19 -12.75 1.29
CA CYS A 102 11.82 -13.88 0.45
C CYS A 102 11.86 -15.18 1.28
N GLY A 103 11.13 -16.22 0.84
CA GLY A 103 11.15 -17.53 1.47
C GLY A 103 10.47 -17.55 2.85
N GLU A 104 10.99 -18.37 3.76
CA GLU A 104 10.45 -18.55 5.11
C GLU A 104 10.31 -17.23 5.92
N PRO A 105 11.29 -16.30 5.92
CA PRO A 105 11.11 -14.99 6.57
C PRO A 105 9.92 -14.18 6.05
N ALA A 106 9.62 -14.27 4.75
CA ALA A 106 8.47 -13.61 4.15
C ALA A 106 7.16 -14.28 4.54
N ALA A 107 7.14 -15.61 4.60
CA ALA A 107 5.98 -16.38 5.06
C ALA A 107 5.66 -16.10 6.53
N GLU A 108 6.68 -16.00 7.39
CA GLU A 108 6.52 -15.64 8.80
C GLU A 108 6.06 -14.18 8.96
N MET A 109 6.64 -13.24 8.21
CA MET A 109 6.16 -11.85 8.21
C MET A 109 4.69 -11.78 7.76
N LYS A 110 4.32 -12.49 6.68
CA LYS A 110 2.93 -12.60 6.26
C LYS A 110 2.09 -13.16 7.39
N ARG A 111 2.52 -14.22 8.09
CA ARG A 111 1.78 -14.83 9.21
C ARG A 111 1.54 -13.83 10.34
N ARG A 112 2.54 -13.05 10.73
CA ARG A 112 2.43 -11.97 11.73
C ARG A 112 1.50 -10.85 11.30
N LEU A 113 1.49 -10.52 10.01
CA LEU A 113 0.58 -9.52 9.41
C LEU A 113 -0.79 -10.11 9.06
N THR A 114 -0.94 -11.43 9.09
CA THR A 114 -2.21 -12.09 8.82
C THR A 114 -3.07 -11.84 10.02
N TRP A 115 -4.30 -11.42 9.72
CA TRP A 115 -5.43 -11.30 10.63
C TRP A 115 -5.24 -12.13 11.91
N PRO A 116 -4.86 -11.53 13.05
CA PRO A 116 -4.87 -12.28 14.28
C PRO A 116 -6.32 -12.63 14.61
N ALA A 117 -6.52 -13.74 15.29
CA ALA A 117 -7.83 -14.11 15.81
C ALA A 117 -8.42 -13.03 16.74
N GLU A 118 -7.59 -12.09 17.21
CA GLU A 118 -7.92 -11.06 18.18
C GLU A 118 -8.46 -9.79 17.50
N ARG A 119 -9.76 -9.55 17.70
CA ARG A 119 -10.51 -8.40 17.16
C ARG A 119 -9.92 -7.03 17.53
N GLU A 120 -9.23 -6.94 18.67
CA GLU A 120 -8.58 -5.73 19.18
C GLU A 120 -7.42 -5.25 18.30
N TRP A 121 -6.82 -6.16 17.54
CA TRP A 121 -5.75 -5.86 16.59
C TRP A 121 -6.26 -5.20 15.30
N LEU A 122 -7.57 -5.23 15.05
CA LEU A 122 -8.24 -4.54 13.93
C LEU A 122 -8.56 -3.09 14.26
N VAL A 123 -8.61 -2.74 15.54
CA VAL A 123 -9.04 -1.43 16.02
C VAL A 123 -7.91 -0.41 15.91
N ASP A 124 -6.65 -0.85 16.01
CA ASP A 124 -5.49 0.04 15.92
C ASP A 124 -4.50 -0.40 14.84
N PRO A 125 -4.61 0.22 13.66
CA PRO A 125 -3.68 -0.01 12.58
C PRO A 125 -2.23 0.43 12.81
N THR A 126 -1.94 1.24 13.84
CA THR A 126 -0.54 1.52 14.20
C THR A 126 0.17 0.24 14.59
N LYS A 127 -0.55 -0.73 15.18
CA LYS A 127 0.00 -2.04 15.54
C LYS A 127 0.45 -2.84 14.34
N TRP A 128 -0.23 -2.72 13.19
CA TRP A 128 0.19 -3.40 11.96
C TRP A 128 1.48 -2.81 11.41
N LEU A 129 1.57 -1.48 11.40
CA LEU A 129 2.79 -0.79 10.96
C LEU A 129 3.95 -1.06 11.92
N ALA A 130 3.70 -1.04 13.23
CA ALA A 130 4.68 -1.41 14.24
C ALA A 130 5.14 -2.87 14.07
N THR A 131 4.23 -3.82 13.88
CA THR A 131 4.58 -5.23 13.62
C THR A 131 5.46 -5.38 12.38
N PHE A 132 5.09 -4.68 11.31
CA PHE A 132 5.90 -4.66 10.09
C PHE A 132 7.29 -4.10 10.37
N GLN A 133 7.38 -2.94 11.04
CA GLN A 133 8.65 -2.26 11.35
C GLN A 133 9.54 -3.06 12.31
N GLU A 134 8.97 -3.68 13.35
CA GLU A 134 9.67 -4.56 14.30
C GLU A 134 10.27 -5.79 13.61
N GLY A 135 9.57 -6.32 12.60
CA GLY A 135 10.05 -7.46 11.85
C GLY A 135 11.08 -7.13 10.77
N ILE A 136 11.31 -5.84 10.45
CA ILE A 136 12.43 -5.41 9.61
C ILE A 136 13.70 -5.41 10.47
N PRO A 137 14.70 -6.27 10.20
CA PRO A 137 15.96 -6.20 10.92
C PRO A 137 16.55 -4.81 10.76
N ALA A 138 16.86 -4.15 11.88
CA ALA A 138 17.54 -2.87 11.87
C ALA A 138 18.79 -2.98 10.98
N GLY A 139 18.81 -2.27 9.86
CA GLY A 139 19.94 -2.27 8.92
C GLY A 139 19.89 -3.29 7.76
N ARG A 140 18.83 -4.09 7.59
CA ARG A 140 18.64 -4.93 6.38
C ARG A 140 17.49 -4.44 5.49
N LEU A 141 17.61 -3.19 5.03
CA LEU A 141 17.00 -2.83 3.76
C LEU A 141 17.84 -3.51 2.69
N LEU A 142 17.40 -4.67 2.19
CA LEU A 142 18.04 -5.42 1.10
C LEU A 142 17.89 -4.66 -0.23
N SER A 143 18.39 -3.42 -0.31
CA SER A 143 18.44 -2.68 -1.58
C SER A 143 19.35 -3.38 -2.61
N GLU A 144 20.28 -4.25 -2.17
CA GLU A 144 21.21 -4.97 -3.06
C GLU A 144 20.96 -6.49 -3.16
N GLN A 145 20.50 -7.17 -2.11
CA GLN A 145 20.32 -8.63 -2.16
C GLN A 145 19.03 -9.08 -2.83
N GLY A 146 17.97 -8.25 -2.86
CA GLY A 146 16.69 -8.62 -3.50
C GLY A 146 16.82 -8.89 -5.00
N ARG A 147 17.67 -8.12 -5.71
CA ARG A 147 17.92 -8.33 -7.15
C ARG A 147 18.68 -9.63 -7.44
N SER A 148 19.68 -9.94 -6.61
CA SER A 148 20.49 -11.14 -6.75
C SER A 148 19.75 -12.42 -6.31
N ALA A 149 18.93 -12.33 -5.25
CA ALA A 149 18.15 -13.46 -4.73
C ALA A 149 17.05 -13.92 -5.69
N LEU A 150 16.46 -13.00 -6.47
CA LEU A 150 15.41 -13.34 -7.43
C LEU A 150 15.92 -13.99 -8.72
N ARG A 151 17.25 -14.15 -8.90
CA ARG A 151 17.88 -14.62 -10.16
C ARG A 151 17.26 -13.96 -11.41
N LEU A 152 16.78 -12.72 -11.28
CA LEU A 152 16.28 -11.95 -12.41
C LEU A 152 17.52 -11.51 -13.17
N SER A 153 17.99 -12.40 -14.07
CA SER A 153 18.98 -12.05 -15.08
C SER A 153 18.52 -10.76 -15.73
N SER A 154 19.45 -9.83 -15.91
CA SER A 154 19.33 -8.51 -16.51
C SER A 154 18.82 -8.54 -17.97
N ARG A 155 17.68 -9.18 -18.23
CA ARG A 155 16.92 -8.98 -19.46
C ARG A 155 16.05 -7.77 -19.24
N ALA A 156 16.54 -6.64 -19.74
CA ALA A 156 15.75 -5.47 -20.03
C ALA A 156 14.47 -5.91 -20.79
N TRP A 157 13.32 -5.48 -20.29
CA TRP A 157 12.04 -5.52 -20.98
C TRP A 157 11.51 -4.10 -21.08
#